data_AF-A0A946P5E5-F1
#
_entry.id   AF-A0A946P5E5-F1
#
_cell.length_a   1.000
_cell.length_b   1.000
_cell.length_c   1.000
_cell.angle_alpha   90.00
_cell.angle_beta   90.00
_cell.angle_gamma   90.00
#
_symmetry.space_group_name_H-M   'P 1'
#
loop_
_entity.id
_entity.type
_entity.pdbx_description
1 polymer ?
#
loop_
_entity_poly.entity_id
_entity_poly.type
_entity_poly.pdbx_seq_one_letter_code
_entity_poly.pdbx_strand_id
1 'polypeptide(L)'
;MLIVFLASPAILASEYTCRANNEIRTISVEYEHKGWQVPCRVKYEKPAENLTEYPWSAQTSAGYCEGRAAFLAGKLENWGWTCEEQPSENEKP
;
A
#
# COMPACT_ATOMS: atom_id res chain seq x y z
N MET A 1 0.29 1.60 -39.90
CA MET A 1 -0.21 2.36 -38.75
C MET A 1 0.26 1.62 -37.50
N LEU A 2 1.32 2.08 -36.83
CA LEU A 2 1.80 1.43 -35.60
C LEU A 2 0.87 1.85 -34.46
N ILE A 3 0.11 0.91 -33.90
CA ILE A 3 -0.69 1.16 -32.69
C ILE A 3 0.27 1.03 -31.51
N VAL A 4 0.74 2.16 -30.99
CA VAL A 4 1.49 2.20 -29.73
C VAL A 4 0.47 2.08 -28.61
N PHE A 5 0.35 0.89 -28.02
CA PHE A 5 -0.39 0.71 -26.77
C PHE A 5 0.40 1.36 -25.64
N LEU A 6 -0.03 2.55 -25.22
CA LEU A 6 0.42 3.17 -23.97
C LEU A 6 -0.17 2.34 -22.82
N ALA A 7 0.59 1.37 -22.32
CA ALA A 7 0.27 0.74 -21.05
C ALA A 7 0.53 1.77 -19.94
N SER A 8 -0.53 2.46 -19.50
CA SER A 8 -0.45 3.24 -18.27
C SER A 8 -0.23 2.28 -17.11
N PRO A 9 0.87 2.38 -16.34
CA PRO A 9 0.94 1.66 -15.09
C PRO A 9 -0.18 2.22 -14.20
N ALA A 10 -1.21 1.40 -13.98
CA ALA A 10 -2.18 1.70 -12.93
C ALA A 10 -1.37 1.71 -11.62
N ILE A 11 -1.26 2.88 -10.99
CA ILE A 11 -0.83 2.97 -9.60
C ILE A 11 -2.03 2.47 -8.80
N LEU A 12 -2.17 1.14 -8.72
CA LEU A 12 -3.15 0.46 -7.90
C LEU A 12 -2.92 0.88 -6.45
N ALA A 13 -4.00 1.07 -5.69
CA ALA A 13 -3.84 1.35 -4.27
C ALA A 13 -3.07 0.17 -3.64
N SER A 14 -1.95 0.48 -3.00
CA SER A 14 -1.00 -0.52 -2.54
C SER A 14 -1.39 -0.99 -1.14
N GLU A 15 -2.21 -2.04 -1.08
CA GLU A 15 -2.47 -2.78 0.16
C GLU A 15 -1.63 -4.05 0.17
N TYR A 16 -0.98 -4.34 1.29
CA TYR A 16 -0.20 -5.56 1.49
C TYR A 16 -0.71 -6.31 2.72
N THR A 17 -0.93 -7.61 2.56
CA THR A 17 -1.09 -8.53 3.69
C THR A 17 0.20 -9.31 3.86
N CYS A 18 0.85 -9.13 5.00
CA CYS A 18 2.09 -9.83 5.35
C CYS A 18 1.83 -10.87 6.43
N ARG A 19 2.39 -12.08 6.26
CA ARG A 19 2.23 -13.21 7.18
C ARG A 19 3.57 -13.78 7.59
N ALA A 20 3.72 -14.08 8.88
CA ALA A 20 4.84 -14.84 9.42
C ALA A 20 4.33 -15.69 10.59
N ASN A 21 4.57 -17.01 10.55
CA ASN A 21 4.02 -17.96 11.52
C ASN A 21 2.49 -17.81 11.63
N ASN A 22 1.99 -17.44 12.81
CA ASN A 22 0.57 -17.22 13.10
C ASN A 22 0.21 -15.72 13.20
N GLU A 23 1.12 -14.83 12.80
CA GLU A 23 0.91 -13.38 12.83
C GLU A 23 0.57 -12.83 11.45
N ILE A 24 -0.27 -11.79 11.45
CA ILE A 24 -0.68 -11.04 10.27
C ILE A 24 -0.35 -9.59 10.51
N ARG A 25 0.13 -8.91 9.48
CA ARG A 25 0.30 -7.47 9.44
C ARG A 25 -0.28 -6.92 8.14
N THR A 26 -0.99 -5.80 8.22
CA THR A 26 -1.58 -5.15 7.05
C THR A 26 -0.95 -3.78 6.86
N ILE A 27 -0.59 -3.46 5.61
CA ILE A 27 -0.07 -2.16 5.23
C ILE A 27 -1.01 -1.62 4.16
N SER A 28 -1.59 -0.43 4.38
CA SER A 28 -2.49 0.19 3.40
C SER A 28 -2.21 1.69 3.27
N VAL A 29 -2.60 2.26 2.14
CA VAL A 29 -2.56 3.70 1.92
C VAL A 29 -3.95 4.27 2.06
N GLU A 30 -4.11 5.26 2.93
CA GLU A 30 -5.35 5.99 3.11
C GLU A 30 -5.21 7.39 2.51
N TYR A 31 -6.23 7.80 1.75
CA TYR A 31 -6.37 9.15 1.22
C TYR A 31 -7.51 9.87 1.95
N GLU A 32 -7.37 11.17 2.20
CA GLU A 32 -8.44 11.94 2.87
C GLU A 32 -9.72 12.05 2.02
N HIS A 33 -9.59 11.99 0.70
CA HIS A 33 -10.70 12.11 -0.24
C HIS A 33 -10.66 11.01 -1.31
N LYS A 34 -11.84 10.46 -1.64
CA LYS A 34 -11.96 9.40 -2.65
C LYS A 34 -11.53 9.93 -4.03
N GLY A 35 -10.67 9.16 -4.71
CA GLY A 35 -10.16 9.50 -6.04
C GLY A 35 -9.00 10.51 -6.03
N TRP A 36 -8.52 10.91 -4.86
CA TRP A 36 -7.35 11.77 -4.73
C TRP A 36 -6.11 10.93 -4.45
N GLN A 37 -4.93 11.45 -4.81
CA GLN A 37 -3.64 10.82 -4.54
C GLN A 37 -2.88 11.46 -3.37
N VAL A 38 -3.35 12.62 -2.91
CA VAL A 38 -2.84 13.36 -1.75
C VAL A 38 -3.97 14.21 -1.16
N PRO A 39 -3.92 14.60 0.12
CA PRO A 39 -3.00 14.08 1.14
C PRO A 39 -3.21 12.58 1.39
N CYS A 40 -2.12 11.89 1.72
CA CYS A 40 -2.10 10.44 1.94
C CYS A 40 -1.37 10.09 3.25
N ARG A 41 -1.67 8.93 3.81
CA ARG A 41 -0.91 8.31 4.91
C ARG A 41 -0.80 6.80 4.75
N VAL A 42 0.31 6.24 5.20
CA VAL A 42 0.49 4.79 5.29
C VAL A 42 -0.05 4.34 6.63
N LYS A 43 -1.03 3.43 6.63
CA LYS A 43 -1.55 2.75 7.80
C LYS A 43 -0.87 1.39 7.93
N TYR A 44 -0.40 1.07 9.13
CA TYR A 44 0.26 -0.19 9.43
C TYR A 44 -0.39 -0.84 10.65
N GLU A 45 -1.03 -1.98 10.43
CA GLU A 45 -1.80 -2.69 11.45
C GLU A 45 -1.07 -3.96 11.88
N LYS A 46 -0.94 -4.13 13.19
CA LYS A 46 -0.33 -5.29 13.86
C LYS A 46 -1.37 -5.87 14.84
N PRO A 47 -2.40 -6.60 14.36
CA PRO A 47 -3.49 -7.08 15.21
C PRO A 47 -3.04 -7.90 16.42
N ALA A 48 -2.00 -8.73 16.28
CA ALA A 48 -1.44 -9.51 17.39
C ALA A 48 -0.89 -8.61 18.53
N GLU A 49 -0.46 -7.39 18.20
CA GLU A 49 0.05 -6.39 19.14
C GLU A 49 -1.04 -5.38 19.58
N ASN A 50 -2.28 -5.50 19.08
CA ASN A 50 -3.34 -4.50 19.21
C ASN A 50 -2.88 -3.07 18.87
N LEU A 51 -2.08 -2.94 17.81
CA LEU A 51 -1.40 -1.70 17.48
C LEU A 51 -1.64 -1.29 16.02
N THR A 52 -1.95 -0.01 15.82
CA THR A 52 -2.02 0.67 14.51
C THR A 52 -1.07 1.85 14.52
N GLU A 53 -0.24 1.97 13.49
CA GLU A 53 0.74 3.03 13.32
C GLU A 53 0.54 3.76 11.99
N TYR A 54 0.94 5.03 11.94
CA TYR A 54 0.96 5.86 10.73
C TYR A 54 2.36 6.39 10.46
N PRO A 55 3.30 5.54 10.04
CA PRO A 55 4.73 5.88 9.99
C PRO A 55 5.07 6.96 8.94
N TRP A 56 4.21 7.16 7.94
CA TRP A 56 4.43 8.14 6.87
C TRP A 56 3.14 8.80 6.41
N SER A 57 3.25 10.06 6.00
CA SER A 57 2.22 10.82 5.30
C SER A 57 2.84 11.79 4.30
N ALA A 58 2.04 12.25 3.34
CA ALA A 58 2.40 13.32 2.42
C ALA A 58 1.20 14.19 2.09
N GLN A 59 1.42 15.52 2.04
CA GLN A 59 0.38 16.48 1.69
C GLN A 59 0.28 16.77 0.20
N THR A 60 1.39 16.67 -0.53
CA THR A 60 1.48 17.13 -1.93
C THR A 60 2.27 16.19 -2.85
N SER A 61 2.89 15.15 -2.31
CA SER A 61 3.72 14.21 -3.07
C SER A 61 2.94 12.95 -3.44
N ALA A 62 2.24 12.97 -4.57
CA ALA A 62 1.55 11.79 -5.11
C ALA A 62 2.54 10.63 -5.32
N GLY A 63 2.13 9.40 -5.03
CA GLY A 63 2.97 8.20 -5.11
C GLY A 63 3.91 7.99 -3.90
N TYR A 64 4.03 8.97 -2.99
CA TYR A 64 4.92 8.85 -1.83
C TYR A 64 4.46 7.74 -0.87
N CYS A 65 3.18 7.70 -0.53
CA CYS A 65 2.66 6.73 0.44
C CYS A 65 2.68 5.31 -0.12
N GLU A 66 2.40 5.15 -1.41
CA GLU A 66 2.42 3.88 -2.13
C GLU A 66 3.85 3.32 -2.18
N GLY A 67 4.83 4.16 -2.53
CA GLY A 67 6.23 3.77 -2.46
C GLY A 67 6.69 3.40 -1.04
N ARG A 68 6.17 4.07 -0.01
CA ARG A 68 6.45 3.74 1.41
C ARG A 68 5.78 2.45 1.86
N ALA A 69 4.57 2.16 1.39
CA ALA A 69 3.88 0.90 1.66
C ALA A 69 4.65 -0.28 1.06
N ALA A 70 5.01 -0.19 -0.22
CA ALA A 70 5.84 -1.20 -0.91
C ALA A 70 7.21 -1.39 -0.22
N PHE A 71 7.85 -0.28 0.17
CA PHE A 71 9.10 -0.32 0.94
C PHE A 71 8.94 -1.08 2.27
N LEU A 72 7.87 -0.82 3.03
CA LEU A 72 7.62 -1.50 4.29
C LEU A 72 7.35 -2.99 4.10
N ALA A 73 6.58 -3.37 3.06
CA ALA A 73 6.38 -4.77 2.70
C ALA A 73 7.72 -5.47 2.40
N GLY A 74 8.56 -4.89 1.53
CA GLY A 74 9.89 -5.44 1.24
C GLY A 74 10.83 -5.47 2.46
N LYS A 75 10.64 -4.58 3.44
CA LYS A 75 11.36 -4.65 4.73
C LYS A 75 10.90 -5.82 5.57
N LEU A 76 9.59 -6.10 5.63
CA LEU A 76 9.05 -7.26 6.32
C LEU A 76 9.49 -8.57 5.65
N GLU A 77 9.53 -8.62 4.33
CA GLU A 77 10.05 -9.78 3.58
C GLU A 77 11.51 -10.08 3.93
N ASN A 78 12.35 -9.04 3.99
CA ASN A 78 13.73 -9.16 4.46
C ASN A 78 13.84 -9.63 5.93
N TRP A 79 12.76 -9.56 6.70
CA TRP A 79 12.65 -10.06 8.08
C TRP A 79 11.88 -11.38 8.18
N GLY A 80 11.69 -12.09 7.06
CA GLY A 80 11.11 -13.43 7.03
C GLY A 80 9.59 -13.47 6.96
N TRP A 81 8.95 -12.35 6.62
CA TRP A 81 7.51 -12.33 6.32
C TRP A 81 7.27 -12.69 4.86
N THR A 82 6.10 -13.23 4.55
CA THR A 82 5.61 -13.34 3.18
C THR A 82 4.55 -12.27 2.98
N CYS A 83 4.77 -11.34 2.05
CA CYS A 83 3.86 -10.25 1.77
C CYS A 83 3.20 -10.43 0.41
N GLU A 84 1.88 -10.23 0.37
CA GLU A 84 1.09 -10.31 -0.85
C GLU A 84 0.37 -8.98 -1.06
N GLU A 85 0.61 -8.36 -2.21
CA GLU A 85 -0.17 -7.21 -2.66
C GLU A 85 -1.62 -7.62 -2.91
N GLN A 86 -2.56 -6.87 -2.34
CA GLN A 86 -3.98 -7.10 -2.50
C GLN A 86 -4.53 -6.16 -3.57
N PRO A 87 -5.43 -6.64 -4.45
CA PRO A 87 -6.12 -5.77 -5.38
C PRO A 87 -6.97 -4.76 -4.60
N SER A 88 -6.75 -3.47 -4.84
CA SER A 88 -7.49 -2.43 -4.14
C SER A 88 -8.97 -2.45 -4.55
N GLU A 89 -9.88 -2.59 -3.59
CA GLU A 89 -11.34 -2.69 -3.80
C GLU A 89 -12.01 -1.36 -4.26
N ASN A 90 -11.22 -0.34 -4.61
CA ASN A 90 -11.71 0.96 -5.07
C ASN A 90 -11.99 1.04 -6.59
N GLU A 91 -11.74 -0.03 -7.33
CA GLU A 91 -12.12 -0.15 -8.74
C GLU A 91 -13.51 -0.80 -8.85
N LYS A 92 -14.56 -0.03 -8.53
CA LYS A 92 -15.91 -0.35 -9.02
C LYS A 92 -16.18 0.53 -10.25
N PRO A 93 -16.54 -0.07 -11.41
CA PRO A 93 -16.81 0.66 -12.66
C PRO A 93 -17.97 1.64 -12.55
#